data_AF-A0A0C2FI86-F1
#
_entry.id   AF-A0A0C2FI86-F1
#
_cell.length_a   1.000
_cell.length_b   1.000
_cell.length_c   1.000
_cell.angle_alpha   90.00
_cell.angle_beta   90.00
_cell.angle_gamma   90.00
#
_symmetry.space_group_name_H-M   'P 1'
#
loop_
_entity.id
_entity.type
_entity.pdbx_description
1 polymer ?
#
loop_
_entity_poly.entity_id
_entity_poly.type
_entity_poly.pdbx_seq_one_letter_code
_entity_poly.pdbx_strand_id
1 'polypeptide(L)'
;MPYLQPAGCGQGLAATTQWQVKQFTFGNASITAIRDEFAMCNHWITAPPGRKIQVRVTYIKNPQQCNNGCQLIFIEPKTRQRVVNPR
;
A
#
# COMPACT_ATOMS: atom_id res chain seq x y z
N MET A 1 -10.35 -10.40 -18.21
CA MET A 1 -10.68 -10.53 -16.77
C MET A 1 -10.91 -9.15 -16.22
N PRO A 2 -12.14 -8.74 -15.87
CA PRO A 2 -12.38 -7.38 -15.41
C PRO A 2 -11.70 -7.19 -14.05
N TYR A 3 -11.00 -6.06 -13.92
CA TYR A 3 -10.36 -5.60 -12.70
C TYR A 3 -11.46 -5.41 -11.64
N LEU A 4 -11.58 -6.33 -10.67
CA LEU A 4 -12.37 -6.02 -9.48
C LEU A 4 -11.64 -4.89 -8.76
N GLN A 5 -12.21 -3.68 -8.76
CA GLN A 5 -11.88 -2.72 -7.72
C GLN A 5 -12.12 -3.43 -6.39
N PRO A 6 -11.13 -3.49 -5.48
CA PRO A 6 -11.38 -4.00 -4.14
C PRO A 6 -12.53 -3.20 -3.54
N ALA A 7 -13.50 -3.87 -2.92
CA ALA A 7 -14.57 -3.17 -2.20
C ALA A 7 -13.94 -2.17 -1.20
N GLY A 8 -14.43 -0.93 -1.19
CA GLY A 8 -13.86 0.17 -0.41
C GLY A 8 -13.06 1.17 -1.25
N CYS A 9 -12.08 1.84 -0.63
CA CYS A 9 -11.17 2.77 -1.31
C CYS A 9 -10.02 2.03 -1.99
N GLY A 10 -9.51 2.61 -3.08
CA GLY A 10 -8.43 2.00 -3.83
C GLY A 10 -8.39 2.43 -5.29
N GLN A 11 -7.34 2.01 -6.00
CA GLN A 11 -7.25 2.18 -7.44
C GLN A 11 -6.35 1.11 -8.06
N GLY A 12 -6.61 0.80 -9.33
CA GLY A 12 -5.67 0.05 -10.16
C GLY A 12 -4.48 0.93 -10.55
N LEU A 13 -3.29 0.37 -10.47
CA LEU A 13 -2.03 1.02 -10.82
C LEU A 13 -1.30 0.14 -11.86
N ALA A 14 -0.75 0.77 -12.89
CA ALA A 14 0.06 0.09 -13.89
C ALA A 14 1.54 0.42 -13.64
N ALA A 15 2.35 -0.58 -13.34
CA ALA A 15 3.80 -0.39 -13.23
C ALA A 15 4.42 -0.20 -14.61
N THR A 16 5.45 0.63 -14.69
CA THR A 16 6.24 0.85 -15.90
C THR A 16 7.70 0.47 -15.68
N THR A 17 8.55 0.64 -16.69
CA THR A 17 10.00 0.50 -16.54
C THR A 17 10.64 1.68 -15.80
N GLN A 18 9.91 2.77 -15.60
CA GLN A 18 10.36 3.94 -14.86
C GLN A 18 9.71 4.00 -13.48
N TRP A 19 10.42 4.57 -12.51
CA TRP A 19 9.85 4.82 -11.18
C TRP A 19 8.70 5.81 -11.28
N GLN A 20 7.60 5.49 -10.60
CA GLN A 20 6.45 6.35 -10.48
C GLN A 20 6.21 6.62 -9.00
N VAL A 21 6.23 7.90 -8.62
CA VAL A 21 5.91 8.30 -7.25
C VAL A 21 4.41 8.51 -7.15
N LYS A 22 3.79 7.86 -6.15
CA LYS A 22 2.38 8.06 -5.81
C LYS A 22 2.29 8.37 -4.32
N GLN A 23 1.43 9.32 -3.99
CA GLN A 23 1.07 9.65 -2.62
C GLN A 23 -0.40 9.33 -2.42
N PHE A 24 -0.70 8.70 -1.29
CA PHE A 24 -2.06 8.40 -0.89
C PHE A 24 -2.28 8.86 0.55
N THR A 25 -3.50 9.32 0.82
CA THR A 25 -3.96 9.70 2.16
C THR A 25 -5.18 8.86 2.47
N PHE A 26 -5.17 8.22 3.64
CA PHE A 26 -6.23 7.32 4.09
C PHE A 26 -6.64 7.66 5.52
N GLY A 27 -7.79 7.14 5.94
CA GLY A 27 -8.34 7.36 7.28
C GLY A 27 -9.19 8.63 7.39
N ASN A 28 -9.52 8.99 8.63
CA ASN A 28 -10.36 10.15 8.95
C ASN A 28 -9.67 10.97 10.04
N ALA A 29 -9.30 12.22 9.71
CA ALA A 29 -8.59 13.11 10.62
C ALA A 29 -9.43 13.60 11.80
N SER A 30 -10.76 13.48 11.74
CA SER A 30 -11.67 13.80 12.84
C SER A 30 -11.65 12.73 13.95
N ILE A 31 -11.06 11.57 13.70
CA ILE A 31 -10.92 10.49 14.69
C ILE A 31 -9.61 10.70 15.45
N THR A 32 -9.73 11.05 16.73
CA THR A 32 -8.57 11.34 17.61
C THR A 32 -8.26 10.21 18.59
N ALA A 33 -9.13 9.20 18.71
CA ALA A 33 -8.94 8.03 19.56
C ALA A 33 -8.49 6.80 18.76
N ILE A 34 -7.87 5.84 19.44
CA ILE A 34 -7.56 4.52 18.87
C ILE A 34 -8.87 3.78 18.60
N ARG A 35 -8.91 3.02 17.49
CA ARG A 35 -10.04 2.19 17.10
C ARG A 35 -9.59 0.74 17.03
N ASP A 36 -10.53 -0.17 17.27
CA ASP A 36 -10.29 -1.62 17.17
C ASP A 36 -10.39 -2.14 15.73
N GLU A 37 -10.80 -1.28 14.79
CA GLU A 37 -10.93 -1.61 13.37
C GLU A 37 -10.06 -0.74 12.47
N PHE A 38 -9.39 -1.36 11.49
CA PHE A 38 -8.64 -0.64 10.48
C PHE A 38 -9.53 -0.12 9.35
N ALA A 39 -9.32 1.14 8.98
CA ALA A 39 -9.80 1.64 7.69
C ALA A 39 -8.82 1.17 6.62
N MET A 40 -9.28 0.31 5.70
CA MET A 40 -8.43 -0.31 4.68
C MET A 40 -8.69 0.29 3.31
N CYS A 41 -7.63 0.67 2.59
CA CYS A 41 -7.66 0.98 1.16
C CYS A 41 -6.72 0.04 0.42
N ASN A 42 -7.22 -0.61 -0.63
CA ASN A 42 -6.47 -1.62 -1.35
C ASN A 42 -6.13 -1.11 -2.76
N HIS A 43 -4.84 -0.96 -3.04
CA HIS A 43 -4.35 -0.63 -4.37
C HIS A 43 -3.82 -1.88 -5.06
N TRP A 44 -4.20 -2.07 -6.32
CA TRP A 44 -3.75 -3.22 -7.11
C TRP A 44 -2.74 -2.77 -8.17
N ILE A 45 -1.49 -3.20 -8.03
CA ILE A 45 -0.43 -2.88 -8.99
C ILE A 45 -0.27 -4.05 -9.95
N THR A 46 -0.39 -3.79 -11.25
CA THR A 46 -0.14 -4.79 -12.30
C THR A 46 1.20 -4.54 -12.99
N ALA A 47 1.94 -5.62 -13.18
CA ALA A 47 3.19 -5.63 -13.94
C ALA A 47 2.91 -5.79 -15.43
N PRO A 48 3.78 -5.25 -16.30
CA PRO A 48 3.86 -5.70 -17.69
C PRO A 48 4.12 -7.22 -17.77
N PRO A 49 3.70 -7.91 -18.85
CA PRO A 49 3.95 -9.33 -19.04
C PRO A 49 5.43 -9.70 -18.85
N GLY A 50 5.69 -10.78 -18.09
CA GLY A 50 7.04 -11.27 -17.83
C GLY A 50 7.91 -10.40 -16.90
N ARG A 51 7.35 -9.35 -16.29
CA ARG A 51 8.09 -8.47 -15.35
C ARG A 51 7.65 -8.68 -13.90
N LYS A 52 8.53 -8.28 -12.98
CA LYS A 52 8.25 -8.19 -11.54
C LYS A 52 8.03 -6.73 -11.14
N ILE A 53 7.27 -6.51 -10.08
CA ILE A 53 7.05 -5.18 -9.50
C ILE A 53 8.09 -4.94 -8.42
N GLN A 54 8.68 -3.75 -8.42
CA GLN A 54 9.46 -3.25 -7.29
C GLN A 54 8.67 -2.13 -6.61
N VAL A 55 8.54 -2.21 -5.29
CA VAL A 55 7.87 -1.20 -4.47
C VAL A 55 8.90 -0.63 -3.50
N ARG A 56 8.93 0.69 -3.37
CA ARG A 56 9.73 1.41 -2.37
C ARG A 56 8.83 2.36 -1.62
N VAL A 57 8.68 2.15 -0.32
CA VAL A 57 8.04 3.12 0.58
C VAL A 57 9.09 4.19 0.88
N THR A 58 8.84 5.43 0.44
CA THR A 58 9.76 6.56 0.64
C THR A 58 9.38 7.43 1.82
N TYR A 59 8.10 7.43 2.22
CA TYR A 59 7.57 8.24 3.30
C TYR A 59 6.31 7.61 3.91
N ILE A 60 6.20 7.72 5.24
CA ILE A 60 4.97 7.46 6.00
C ILE A 60 4.81 8.65 6.96
N LYS A 61 3.61 9.23 7.01
CA LYS A 61 3.29 10.28 7.99
C LYS A 61 3.15 9.67 9.38
N ASN A 62 3.68 10.34 10.41
CA ASN A 62 3.71 9.87 11.79
C ASN A 62 4.40 8.50 11.97
N PRO A 63 5.63 8.31 11.44
CA PRO A 63 6.33 7.02 11.50
C PRO A 63 6.59 6.55 12.94
N GLN A 64 6.49 7.43 13.94
CA GLN A 64 6.60 7.07 15.36
C GLN A 64 5.52 6.08 15.80
N GLN A 65 4.37 6.02 15.11
CA GLN A 65 3.34 5.01 15.34
C GLN A 65 3.76 3.60 14.86
N CYS A 66 4.93 3.48 14.23
CA CYS A 66 5.55 2.25 13.75
C CYS A 66 6.72 1.75 14.59
N ASN A 67 7.02 2.35 15.74
CA ASN A 67 8.20 1.98 16.55
C ASN A 67 8.18 0.51 17.01
N ASN A 68 7.01 -0.05 17.32
CA ASN A 68 6.83 -1.46 17.73
C ASN A 68 5.76 -2.14 16.87
N GLY A 69 6.09 -2.44 15.60
CA GLY A 69 5.24 -3.28 14.75
C GLY A 69 4.03 -2.59 14.13
N CYS A 70 4.07 -1.26 13.94
CA CYS A 70 3.08 -0.51 13.15
C CYS A 70 1.61 -0.83 13.48
N GLN A 71 1.26 -0.85 14.77
CA GLN A 71 -0.03 -1.33 15.24
C GLN A 71 -1.22 -0.43 14.89
N LEU A 72 -0.98 0.87 14.65
CA LEU A 72 -2.04 1.85 14.39
C LEU A 72 -2.14 2.23 12.91
N ILE A 73 -1.01 2.32 12.22
CA ILE A 73 -0.92 2.65 10.80
C ILE A 73 0.15 1.78 10.16
N PHE A 74 -0.14 1.20 9.00
CA PHE A 74 0.83 0.41 8.25
C PHE A 74 0.51 0.40 6.77
N ILE A 75 1.53 0.05 5.98
CA ILE A 75 1.41 -0.29 4.57
C ILE A 75 1.76 -1.78 4.48
N GLU A 76 0.86 -2.59 3.97
CA GLU A 76 1.06 -4.04 3.82
C GLU A 76 1.12 -4.44 2.34
N PRO A 77 2.31 -4.64 1.76
CA PRO A 77 2.42 -5.23 0.43
C PRO A 77 1.97 -6.70 0.46
N LYS A 78 0.87 -7.00 -0.22
CA LYS A 78 0.39 -8.39 -0.42
C LYS A 78 0.80 -8.90 -1.78
N THR A 79 1.45 -10.06 -1.82
CA THR A 79 1.94 -10.68 -3.05
C THR A 79 1.56 -12.15 -3.10
N ARG A 80 1.39 -12.69 -4.32
CA ARG A 80 1.23 -14.14 -4.54
C ARG A 80 2.58 -14.86 -4.66
N GLN A 81 3.66 -14.11 -4.78
CA GLN A 81 5.03 -14.61 -4.93
C GLN A 81 5.88 -14.14 -3.75
N ARG A 82 6.96 -14.86 -3.47
CA ARG A 82 7.91 -14.48 -2.42
C ARG A 82 8.46 -13.08 -2.67
N VAL A 83 8.31 -12.20 -1.69
CA VAL A 83 8.96 -10.88 -1.69
C VAL A 83 10.44 -11.06 -1.42
N VAL A 84 11.26 -10.40 -2.21
CA VAL A 84 12.71 -10.32 -2.00
C VAL A 84 13.09 -8.86 -1.84
N ASN A 85 14.04 -8.59 -0.94
CA ASN A 85 14.72 -7.30 -0.91
C ASN A 85 15.94 -7.40 -1.86
N PRO A 86 15.89 -6.82 -3.07
CA PRO A 86 17.05 -6.78 -3.93
C PRO A 86 18.11 -5.91 -3.23
N ARG A 87 19.16 -6.57 -2.74
CA ARG A 87 20.34 -5.90 -2.19
C ARG A 87 21.02 -5.04 -3.24
#